data_AF-A0A9P9PL03-F1
#
_entry.id   AF-A0A9P9PL03-F1
#
_cell.length_a   1.000
_cell.length_b   1.000
_cell.length_c   1.000
_cell.angle_alpha   90.00
_cell.angle_beta   90.00
_cell.angle_gamma   90.00
#
_symmetry.space_group_name_H-M   'P 1'
#
loop_
_entity.id
_entity.type
_entity.pdbx_description
1 polymer ?
#
loop_
_entity_poly.entity_id
_entity_poly.type
_entity_poly.pdbx_seq_one_letter_code
_entity_poly.pdbx_strand_id
1 'polypeptide(L)'
;MLGDYTPLVMSRGFHMLLKTMYEQLLTWEPIRQMLTPGGGSLVDSSVLTPLTIAIISAHIGTAFSAGLTFFDTGYCNADNTDSPIICPPKLSINPWVCDVIIVTLILQVLTIVYVISQWWKKPGGFSADPTSVAGIAAFMGHPEIEQEFVQIPTEISYAALKKRLRGKKFRLGQFATERGIVKYGIMPVEDEHNDPNKKEGIKDKIRGFLTNLQNKLTWLHNWKHNRFMFDILFVMLLIALLGLTIDAVSRYNKTQAVFLATTSANGTGWRIFTALLGVIVSYYWGQIFQDAQTFAPYIDLARGSSNPDATILLRRHSIPLTAFFPLIWHCHYTPAMIAFIGLIAELLIVALSGLPYRPGQSRGEFLFWGITCLAILTIMLIQLIVLAIWRRKLPHLPRAPERIASVMTYVAGTSMTRDFNGLEQLKRKERDRAIRDLEKTYAYWWRREEDGRVRWVVDVVPGDKNNRALMDGASDFS
;
A
#
# COMPACT_ATOMS: atom_id res chain seq x y z
N MET A 1 -5.65 1.69 34.69
CA MET A 1 -5.48 0.51 33.83
C MET A 1 -5.80 0.87 32.37
N LEU A 2 -7.06 1.04 31.93
CA LEU A 2 -7.34 1.40 30.51
C LEU A 2 -7.07 2.87 30.12
N GLY A 3 -7.21 3.82 31.06
CA GLY A 3 -7.14 5.26 30.75
C GLY A 3 -5.86 5.73 30.05
N ASP A 4 -4.72 5.09 30.34
CA ASP A 4 -3.42 5.44 29.78
C ASP A 4 -3.24 5.04 28.32
N TYR A 5 -3.91 3.96 27.90
CA TYR A 5 -3.84 3.46 26.53
C TYR A 5 -4.93 4.08 25.65
N THR A 6 -5.95 4.71 26.24
CA THR A 6 -7.05 5.37 25.52
C THR A 6 -6.57 6.32 24.43
N PRO A 7 -5.61 7.26 24.67
CA PRO A 7 -5.16 8.17 23.62
C PRO A 7 -4.54 7.43 22.43
N LEU A 8 -3.76 6.38 22.70
CA LEU A 8 -3.11 5.59 21.67
C LEU A 8 -4.11 4.76 20.87
N VAL A 9 -5.04 4.07 21.55
CA VAL A 9 -6.08 3.27 20.90
C VAL A 9 -6.98 4.17 20.03
N MET A 10 -7.41 5.32 20.55
CA MET A 10 -8.20 6.29 19.79
C MET A 10 -7.43 6.85 18.59
N SER A 11 -6.15 7.17 18.78
CA SER A 11 -5.30 7.66 17.69
C SER A 11 -5.13 6.61 16.58
N ARG A 12 -4.92 5.33 16.92
CA ARG A 12 -4.86 4.24 15.93
C ARG A 12 -6.18 4.04 15.21
N GLY A 13 -7.32 4.08 15.91
CA GLY A 13 -8.65 4.01 15.30
C GLY A 13 -8.89 5.14 14.29
N PHE A 14 -8.56 6.38 14.67
CA PHE A 14 -8.65 7.54 13.78
C PHE A 14 -7.72 7.40 12.56
N HIS A 15 -6.46 7.01 12.79
CA HIS A 15 -5.48 6.81 11.73
C HIS A 15 -5.91 5.73 10.74
N MET A 16 -6.46 4.61 11.22
CA MET A 16 -7.00 3.57 10.36
C MET A 16 -8.03 4.15 9.41
N LEU A 17 -9.00 4.92 9.92
CA LEU A 17 -10.07 5.55 9.13
C LEU A 17 -9.52 6.55 8.10
N LEU A 18 -8.57 7.40 8.50
CA LEU A 18 -7.95 8.38 7.59
C LEU A 18 -7.15 7.72 6.48
N LYS A 19 -6.36 6.70 6.82
CA LYS A 19 -5.54 5.94 5.88
C LYS A 19 -6.40 5.35 4.75
N THR A 20 -7.60 4.86 5.08
CA THR A 20 -8.55 4.33 4.09
C THR A 20 -8.86 5.35 2.99
N MET A 21 -9.15 6.59 3.41
CA MET A 21 -9.57 7.67 2.53
C MET A 21 -8.38 8.14 1.68
N TYR A 22 -7.22 8.27 2.31
CA TYR A 22 -6.00 8.71 1.65
C TYR A 22 -5.50 7.69 0.63
N GLU A 23 -5.46 6.40 0.96
CA GLU A 23 -5.05 5.38 0.00
C GLU A 23 -6.03 5.28 -1.18
N GLN A 24 -7.33 5.36 -0.93
CA GLN A 24 -8.30 5.45 -2.03
C GLN A 24 -7.99 6.65 -2.91
N LEU A 25 -7.82 7.85 -2.35
CA LEU A 25 -7.50 9.03 -3.16
C LEU A 25 -6.20 8.90 -3.95
N LEU A 26 -5.15 8.29 -3.37
CA LEU A 26 -3.89 8.01 -4.08
C LEU A 26 -4.12 7.07 -5.28
N THR A 27 -4.96 6.05 -5.15
CA THR A 27 -5.26 5.15 -6.28
C THR A 27 -5.99 5.87 -7.43
N TRP A 28 -6.78 6.89 -7.12
CA TRP A 28 -7.53 7.68 -8.09
C TRP A 28 -6.76 8.90 -8.62
N GLU A 29 -5.62 9.24 -8.03
CA GLU A 29 -4.86 10.43 -8.41
C GLU A 29 -4.39 10.42 -9.88
N PRO A 30 -3.85 9.32 -10.44
CA PRO A 30 -3.46 9.31 -11.85
C PRO A 30 -4.67 9.52 -12.79
N ILE A 31 -5.80 8.90 -12.48
CA ILE A 31 -7.05 9.08 -13.24
C ILE A 31 -7.51 10.54 -13.16
N ARG A 32 -7.46 11.12 -11.95
CA ARG A 32 -7.81 12.53 -11.74
C ARG A 32 -6.92 13.46 -12.56
N GLN A 33 -5.62 13.19 -12.65
CA GLN A 33 -4.71 13.97 -13.48
C GLN A 33 -5.08 13.84 -14.98
N MET A 34 -5.46 12.65 -15.44
CA MET A 34 -5.92 12.43 -16.82
C MET A 34 -7.27 13.10 -17.15
N LEU A 35 -8.10 13.42 -16.16
CA LEU A 35 -9.35 14.18 -16.34
C LEU A 35 -9.11 15.69 -16.47
N THR A 36 -7.90 16.19 -16.17
CA THR A 36 -7.61 17.62 -16.34
C THR A 36 -7.37 17.96 -17.82
N PRO A 37 -7.76 19.17 -18.29
CA PRO A 37 -7.69 19.54 -19.71
C PRO A 37 -6.28 19.50 -20.30
N GLY A 38 -5.23 19.57 -19.47
CA GLY A 38 -3.82 19.46 -19.90
C GLY A 38 -3.25 18.03 -19.92
N GLY A 39 -4.05 17.02 -19.60
CA GLY A 39 -3.62 15.63 -19.46
C GLY A 39 -2.74 15.36 -18.23
N GLY A 40 -2.56 14.07 -17.93
CA GLY A 40 -1.73 13.56 -16.84
C GLY A 40 -0.71 12.53 -17.32
N SER A 41 0.29 12.24 -16.49
CA SER A 41 1.23 11.15 -16.77
C SER A 41 0.73 9.85 -16.16
N LEU A 42 0.85 8.73 -16.89
CA LEU A 42 0.56 7.39 -16.37
C LEU A 42 1.64 6.86 -15.40
N VAL A 43 2.79 7.53 -15.32
CA VAL A 43 3.99 7.01 -14.64
C VAL A 43 4.60 8.00 -13.63
N ASP A 44 4.30 9.29 -13.74
CA ASP A 44 4.74 10.29 -12.76
C ASP A 44 3.70 10.49 -11.66
N SER A 45 3.72 9.61 -10.65
CA SER A 45 3.26 10.01 -9.31
C SER A 45 4.40 10.77 -8.64
N SER A 46 4.23 12.06 -8.35
CA SER A 46 5.20 12.82 -7.56
C SER A 46 5.42 12.12 -6.21
N VAL A 47 6.68 11.95 -5.83
CA VAL A 47 7.07 11.22 -4.59
C VAL A 47 6.59 11.94 -3.33
N LEU A 48 6.29 13.24 -3.43
CA LEU A 48 5.89 14.10 -2.32
C LEU A 48 4.54 14.77 -2.62
N THR A 49 3.46 13.98 -2.70
CA THR A 49 2.11 14.56 -2.73
C THR A 49 1.70 14.99 -1.32
N PRO A 50 0.88 16.04 -1.15
CA PRO A 50 0.35 16.43 0.16
C PRO A 50 -0.26 15.26 0.94
N LEU A 51 -0.79 14.28 0.21
CA LEU A 51 -1.41 13.07 0.74
C LEU A 51 -0.39 12.10 1.37
N THR A 52 0.77 11.91 0.74
CA THR A 52 1.87 11.11 1.33
C THR A 52 2.42 11.75 2.60
N ILE A 53 2.54 13.08 2.62
CA ILE A 53 2.96 13.84 3.80
C ILE A 53 1.96 13.65 4.94
N ALA A 54 0.66 13.68 4.63
CA ALA A 54 -0.39 13.46 5.61
C ALA A 54 -0.39 12.03 6.20
N ILE A 55 -0.14 11.01 5.38
CA ILE A 55 -0.02 9.63 5.86
C ILE A 55 1.17 9.52 6.84
N ILE A 56 2.33 10.07 6.48
CA ILE A 56 3.53 10.04 7.33
C ILE A 56 3.29 10.79 8.63
N SER A 57 2.70 11.99 8.57
CA SER A 57 2.42 12.77 9.78
C SER A 57 1.36 12.13 10.67
N ALA A 58 0.40 11.38 10.11
CA ALA A 58 -0.56 10.60 10.88
C ALA A 58 0.13 9.45 11.62
N HIS A 59 1.07 8.75 10.96
CA HIS A 59 1.89 7.73 11.61
C HIS A 59 2.70 8.29 12.78
N ILE A 60 3.36 9.43 12.58
CA ILE A 60 4.12 10.12 13.63
C ILE A 60 3.21 10.51 14.79
N GLY A 61 2.08 11.19 14.52
CA GLY A 61 1.14 11.60 15.56
C GLY A 61 0.64 10.42 16.40
N THR A 62 0.40 9.27 15.77
CA THR A 62 -0.01 8.06 16.50
C THR A 62 1.07 7.49 17.41
N ALA A 63 2.34 7.48 16.97
CA ALA A 63 3.43 7.01 17.83
C ALA A 63 3.62 7.93 19.06
N PHE A 64 3.48 9.24 18.87
CA PHE A 64 3.61 10.22 19.95
C PHE A 64 2.45 10.16 20.95
N SER A 65 1.25 9.78 20.52
CA SER A 65 0.11 9.56 21.42
C SER A 65 0.40 8.52 22.52
N ALA A 66 1.35 7.60 22.28
CA ALA A 66 1.81 6.65 23.29
C ALA A 66 2.51 7.32 24.48
N GLY A 67 3.00 8.55 24.36
CA GLY A 67 3.68 9.31 25.42
C GLY A 67 2.89 10.49 25.97
N LEU A 68 1.63 10.67 25.57
CA LEU A 68 0.82 11.84 25.93
C LEU A 68 0.52 11.89 27.43
N THR A 69 0.17 10.76 28.02
CA THR A 69 -0.22 10.63 29.43
C THR A 69 0.82 9.88 30.23
N PHE A 70 1.04 10.31 31.47
CA PHE A 70 1.89 9.64 32.44
C PHE A 70 1.31 9.78 33.85
N PHE A 71 1.66 8.85 34.75
CA PHE A 71 1.32 8.96 36.16
C PHE A 71 2.34 9.85 36.87
N ASP A 72 1.85 10.99 37.36
CA ASP A 72 2.61 11.92 38.17
C ASP A 72 2.41 11.58 39.64
N THR A 73 3.51 11.29 40.32
CA THR A 73 3.58 11.01 41.75
C THR A 73 4.26 12.13 42.54
N GLY A 74 4.72 13.21 41.87
CA GLY A 74 5.49 14.30 42.47
C GLY A 74 4.71 15.60 42.66
N TYR A 75 3.41 15.63 42.35
CA TYR A 75 2.63 16.87 42.38
C TYR A 75 2.32 17.40 43.79
N CYS A 76 2.41 16.57 44.84
CA CYS A 76 2.33 17.02 46.23
C CYS A 76 3.72 17.09 46.86
N ASN A 77 4.53 18.03 46.39
CA ASN A 77 5.53 18.62 47.26
C ASN A 77 4.79 19.51 48.27
N ALA A 78 4.54 18.97 49.46
CA ALA A 78 4.18 19.77 50.61
C ALA A 78 5.45 20.52 51.05
N ASP A 79 5.49 21.80 50.78
CA ASP A 79 6.61 22.69 51.07
C ASP A 79 6.88 22.87 52.58
N ASN A 80 6.35 22.02 53.48
CA ASN A 80 6.60 22.04 54.93
C ASN A 80 5.91 20.90 55.72
N THR A 81 6.28 19.64 55.53
CA THR A 81 6.01 18.62 56.57
C THR A 81 7.03 17.48 56.53
N ASP A 82 7.66 17.22 57.67
CA ASP A 82 8.70 16.20 57.96
C ASP A 82 8.29 14.72 57.73
N SER A 83 7.20 14.47 57.01
CA SER A 83 6.77 13.12 56.62
C SER A 83 6.65 13.04 55.10
N PRO A 84 7.28 12.06 54.42
CA PRO A 84 7.11 11.87 53.00
C PRO A 84 5.64 11.51 52.72
N ILE A 85 4.87 12.50 52.25
CA ILE A 85 3.48 12.28 51.87
C ILE A 85 3.49 11.46 50.59
N ILE A 86 3.06 10.21 50.69
CA ILE A 86 2.86 9.34 49.52
C ILE A 86 1.66 9.87 48.75
N CYS A 87 1.91 10.58 47.65
CA CYS A 87 0.88 11.11 46.77
C CYS A 87 0.13 9.98 46.05
N PRO A 88 -1.22 10.01 45.96
CA PRO A 88 -1.93 9.11 45.08
C PRO A 88 -1.56 9.40 43.62
N PRO A 89 -1.43 8.40 42.74
CA PRO A 89 -1.04 8.63 41.36
C PRO A 89 -2.08 9.48 40.62
N LYS A 90 -1.66 10.60 40.05
CA LYS A 90 -2.51 11.46 39.21
C LYS A 90 -2.13 11.29 37.74
N LEU A 91 -3.13 11.18 36.86
CA LEU A 91 -2.89 11.17 35.42
C LEU A 91 -2.57 12.60 34.95
N SER A 92 -1.35 12.83 34.48
CA SER A 92 -0.87 14.11 33.98
C SER A 92 -0.54 14.03 32.48
N ILE A 93 -0.56 15.17 31.81
CA ILE A 93 -0.31 15.30 30.38
C ILE A 93 1.10 15.88 30.16
N ASN A 94 1.82 15.33 29.19
CA ASN A 94 3.12 15.84 28.81
C ASN A 94 2.98 16.98 27.78
N PRO A 95 3.36 18.23 28.12
CA PRO A 95 3.09 19.40 27.27
C PRO A 95 3.75 19.31 25.90
N TRP A 96 5.04 18.92 25.83
CA TRP A 96 5.75 18.86 24.55
C TRP A 96 5.21 17.79 23.60
N VAL A 97 4.71 16.67 24.14
CA VAL A 97 4.07 15.61 23.34
C VAL A 97 2.71 16.08 22.83
N CYS A 98 1.98 16.81 23.66
CA CYS A 98 0.70 17.42 23.29
C CYS A 98 0.88 18.39 22.11
N ASP A 99 1.90 19.25 22.16
CA ASP A 99 2.20 20.19 21.08
C ASP A 99 2.46 19.48 19.74
N VAL A 100 3.24 18.39 19.76
CA VAL A 100 3.49 17.57 18.56
C VAL A 100 2.18 16.98 18.01
N ILE A 101 1.33 16.44 18.88
CA ILE A 101 0.04 15.86 18.46
C ILE A 101 -0.86 16.95 17.84
N ILE A 102 -0.95 18.13 18.45
CA ILE A 102 -1.71 19.27 17.94
C ILE A 102 -1.22 19.67 16.54
N VAL A 103 0.09 19.80 16.34
CA VAL A 103 0.68 20.12 15.03
C VAL A 103 0.33 19.05 13.99
N THR A 104 0.43 17.77 14.34
CA THR A 104 0.05 16.70 13.41
C THR A 104 -1.44 16.73 13.06
N LEU A 105 -2.32 17.03 14.01
CA LEU A 105 -3.76 17.15 13.77
C LEU A 105 -4.09 18.36 12.87
N ILE A 106 -3.44 19.51 13.07
CA ILE A 106 -3.59 20.68 12.19
C ILE A 106 -3.23 20.30 10.75
N LEU A 107 -2.13 19.57 10.55
CA LEU A 107 -1.70 19.10 9.23
C LEU A 107 -2.71 18.11 8.60
N GLN A 108 -3.33 17.24 9.40
CA GLN A 108 -4.42 16.37 8.93
C GLN A 108 -5.63 17.18 8.48
N VAL A 109 -6.06 18.18 9.26
CA VAL A 109 -7.20 19.04 8.93
C VAL A 109 -6.94 19.78 7.62
N LEU A 110 -5.76 20.39 7.44
CA LEU A 110 -5.38 21.06 6.20
C LEU A 110 -5.42 20.09 5.00
N THR A 111 -4.97 18.86 5.17
CA THR A 111 -5.02 17.84 4.12
C THR A 111 -6.46 17.43 3.81
N ILE A 112 -7.32 17.27 4.81
CA ILE A 112 -8.74 16.95 4.62
C ILE A 112 -9.43 18.07 3.85
N VAL A 113 -9.18 19.35 4.18
CA VAL A 113 -9.70 20.50 3.44
C VAL A 113 -9.21 20.49 2.00
N TYR A 114 -7.91 20.23 1.78
CA TYR A 114 -7.36 20.08 0.44
C TYR A 114 -8.05 18.96 -0.35
N VAL A 115 -8.28 17.81 0.28
CA VAL A 115 -8.98 16.66 -0.30
C VAL A 115 -10.44 16.99 -0.63
N ILE A 116 -11.17 17.67 0.25
CA ILE A 116 -12.56 18.09 0.02
C ILE A 116 -12.64 19.06 -1.17
N SER A 117 -11.75 20.06 -1.20
CA SER A 117 -11.63 20.99 -2.33
C SER A 117 -11.35 20.24 -3.64
N GLN A 118 -10.49 19.22 -3.57
CA GLN A 118 -10.22 18.36 -4.70
C GLN A 118 -11.44 17.48 -5.06
N TRP A 119 -12.24 17.00 -4.11
CA TRP A 119 -13.40 16.14 -4.37
C TRP A 119 -14.45 16.89 -5.19
N TRP A 120 -14.72 18.16 -4.87
CA TRP A 120 -15.73 18.96 -5.56
C TRP A 120 -15.39 19.27 -7.03
N LYS A 121 -14.12 19.12 -7.42
CA LYS A 121 -13.68 19.26 -8.81
C LYS A 121 -13.88 17.99 -9.66
N LYS A 122 -14.45 16.91 -9.11
CA LYS A 122 -14.66 15.66 -9.86
C LYS A 122 -15.88 15.81 -10.79
N PRO A 123 -15.74 15.57 -12.10
CA PRO A 123 -16.90 15.34 -12.96
C PRO A 123 -17.55 14.02 -12.52
N GLY A 124 -18.78 14.08 -12.05
CA GLY A 124 -19.55 12.91 -11.63
C GLY A 124 -19.94 12.07 -12.84
N GLY A 125 -19.52 10.80 -12.90
CA GLY A 125 -19.96 9.89 -13.96
C GLY A 125 -19.09 8.67 -14.23
N PHE A 126 -17.86 8.60 -13.72
CA PHE A 126 -16.91 7.57 -14.15
C PHE A 126 -16.97 6.28 -13.32
N SER A 127 -17.05 5.15 -14.03
CA SER A 127 -17.04 3.78 -13.49
C SER A 127 -15.64 3.13 -13.50
N ALA A 128 -14.61 3.88 -13.89
CA ALA A 128 -13.24 3.40 -13.99
C ALA A 128 -12.72 2.93 -12.63
N ASP A 129 -12.70 1.64 -12.36
CA ASP A 129 -12.06 1.13 -11.15
C ASP A 129 -10.56 0.87 -11.45
N PRO A 130 -9.64 1.79 -11.10
CA PRO A 130 -8.21 1.63 -11.38
C PRO A 130 -7.59 0.43 -10.68
N THR A 131 -8.30 -0.17 -9.72
CA THR A 131 -7.77 -1.25 -8.88
C THR A 131 -8.00 -2.64 -9.45
N SER A 132 -8.82 -2.77 -10.51
CA SER A 132 -9.15 -4.04 -11.16
C SER A 132 -8.53 -4.12 -12.56
N VAL A 133 -8.07 -5.30 -12.97
CA VAL A 133 -7.52 -5.52 -14.32
C VAL A 133 -8.59 -5.26 -15.38
N ALA A 134 -9.82 -5.73 -15.14
CA ALA A 134 -10.95 -5.48 -16.02
C ALA A 134 -11.30 -3.99 -16.15
N GLY A 135 -11.18 -3.24 -15.05
CA GLY A 135 -11.33 -1.79 -15.07
C GLY A 135 -10.32 -1.15 -16.01
N ILE A 136 -9.03 -1.47 -15.90
CA ILE A 136 -7.99 -0.90 -16.78
C ILE A 136 -8.19 -1.35 -18.24
N ALA A 137 -8.56 -2.61 -18.45
CA ALA A 137 -8.84 -3.17 -19.78
C ALA A 137 -9.98 -2.44 -20.50
N ALA A 138 -11.05 -2.07 -19.80
CA ALA A 138 -12.17 -1.34 -20.38
C ALA A 138 -11.72 0.02 -20.95
N PHE A 139 -10.89 0.79 -20.24
CA PHE A 139 -10.43 2.12 -20.74
C PHE A 139 -9.30 2.03 -21.78
N MET A 140 -8.83 0.82 -22.07
CA MET A 140 -7.83 0.53 -23.08
C MET A 140 -8.53 0.10 -24.36
N GLY A 141 -8.78 1.05 -25.25
CA GLY A 141 -9.36 0.76 -26.58
C GLY A 141 -8.96 1.74 -27.67
N HIS A 142 -8.06 2.69 -27.37
CA HIS A 142 -7.58 3.66 -28.35
C HIS A 142 -6.49 3.01 -29.22
N PRO A 143 -6.62 3.02 -30.57
CA PRO A 143 -5.72 2.28 -31.45
C PRO A 143 -4.25 2.70 -31.29
N GLU A 144 -3.98 4.00 -31.17
CA GLU A 144 -2.61 4.49 -30.99
C GLU A 144 -1.97 4.04 -29.66
N ILE A 145 -2.78 3.96 -28.58
CA ILE A 145 -2.27 3.52 -27.27
C ILE A 145 -2.07 2.01 -27.30
N GLU A 146 -3.01 1.26 -27.86
CA GLU A 146 -2.85 -0.19 -27.99
C GLU A 146 -1.58 -0.51 -28.79
N GLN A 147 -1.38 0.14 -29.95
CA GLN A 147 -0.18 -0.05 -30.76
C GLN A 147 1.10 0.35 -30.01
N GLU A 148 1.09 1.49 -29.31
CA GLU A 148 2.25 1.91 -28.53
C GLU A 148 2.61 0.88 -27.45
N PHE A 149 1.62 0.39 -26.70
CA PHE A 149 1.85 -0.55 -25.60
C PHE A 149 2.16 -1.98 -26.09
N VAL A 150 1.64 -2.37 -27.25
CA VAL A 150 2.00 -3.62 -27.94
C VAL A 150 3.48 -3.60 -28.38
N GLN A 151 3.98 -2.46 -28.86
CA GLN A 151 5.38 -2.33 -29.29
C GLN A 151 6.40 -2.37 -28.13
N ILE A 152 5.95 -2.34 -26.88
CA ILE A 152 6.84 -2.35 -25.72
C ILE A 152 7.48 -3.75 -25.58
N PRO A 153 8.82 -3.83 -25.46
CA PRO A 153 9.51 -5.09 -25.26
C PRO A 153 8.97 -5.85 -24.04
N THR A 154 9.17 -7.15 -24.01
CA THR A 154 8.44 -8.03 -23.10
C THR A 154 9.11 -8.04 -21.72
N GLU A 155 10.44 -8.09 -21.71
CA GLU A 155 11.30 -8.05 -20.52
C GLU A 155 11.79 -6.64 -20.11
N ILE A 156 11.10 -5.55 -20.49
CA ILE A 156 11.49 -4.20 -20.02
C ILE A 156 11.14 -4.03 -18.53
N SER A 157 12.06 -3.48 -17.72
CA SER A 157 11.79 -3.14 -16.32
C SER A 157 10.89 -1.90 -16.19
N TYR A 158 10.23 -1.71 -15.04
CA TYR A 158 9.39 -0.52 -14.81
C TYR A 158 10.16 0.79 -14.95
N ALA A 159 11.43 0.84 -14.55
CA ALA A 159 12.27 2.02 -14.71
C ALA A 159 12.50 2.38 -16.18
N ALA A 160 12.71 1.38 -17.03
CA ALA A 160 12.87 1.57 -18.45
C ALA A 160 11.53 1.88 -19.15
N LEU A 161 10.42 1.30 -18.69
CA LEU A 161 9.06 1.69 -19.10
C LEU A 161 8.78 3.17 -18.76
N LYS A 162 9.14 3.59 -17.55
CA LYS A 162 9.04 5.00 -17.12
C LYS A 162 9.87 5.92 -17.99
N LYS A 163 11.08 5.51 -18.37
CA LYS A 163 11.93 6.28 -19.28
C LYS A 163 11.30 6.43 -20.67
N ARG A 164 10.65 5.37 -21.19
CA ARG A 164 10.00 5.36 -22.51
C ARG A 164 8.72 6.20 -22.55
N LEU A 165 7.96 6.21 -21.46
CA LEU A 165 6.74 7.02 -21.31
C LEU A 165 7.00 8.43 -20.77
N ARG A 166 8.28 8.82 -20.58
CA ARG A 166 8.64 10.14 -20.05
C ARG A 166 8.30 11.22 -21.08
N GLY A 167 7.56 12.23 -20.65
CA GLY A 167 7.15 13.35 -21.50
C GLY A 167 5.80 13.15 -22.18
N LYS A 168 5.31 11.90 -22.31
CA LYS A 168 3.99 11.63 -22.87
C LYS A 168 2.89 11.95 -21.86
N LYS A 169 1.89 12.71 -22.30
CA LYS A 169 0.68 13.02 -21.53
C LYS A 169 -0.50 12.25 -22.10
N PHE A 170 -1.35 11.79 -21.19
CA PHE A 170 -2.56 11.04 -21.50
C PHE A 170 -3.75 11.75 -20.89
N ARG A 171 -4.88 11.76 -21.60
CA ARG A 171 -6.14 12.27 -21.08
C ARG A 171 -7.23 11.21 -21.22
N LEU A 172 -8.24 11.28 -20.38
CA LEU A 172 -9.45 10.49 -20.52
C LEU A 172 -10.46 11.28 -21.35
N GLY A 173 -11.04 10.67 -22.37
CA GLY A 173 -12.14 11.28 -23.10
C GLY A 173 -12.68 10.40 -24.21
N GLN A 174 -13.55 10.99 -25.03
CA GLN A 174 -14.20 10.28 -26.12
C GLN A 174 -13.36 10.32 -27.39
N PHE A 175 -13.26 9.20 -28.08
CA PHE A 175 -12.61 9.08 -29.37
C PHE A 175 -13.45 8.20 -30.31
N ALA A 176 -13.41 8.49 -31.61
CA ALA A 176 -14.05 7.65 -32.60
C ALA A 176 -13.08 6.52 -32.99
N THR A 177 -13.56 5.28 -32.93
CA THR A 177 -12.82 4.14 -33.51
C THR A 177 -12.93 4.18 -35.03
N GLU A 178 -12.03 3.50 -35.76
CA GLU A 178 -12.07 3.33 -37.23
C GLU A 178 -13.44 2.88 -37.78
N ARG A 179 -14.26 2.23 -36.94
CA ARG A 179 -15.62 1.77 -37.25
C ARG A 179 -16.72 2.83 -37.02
N GLY A 180 -16.37 4.08 -36.71
CA GLY A 180 -17.31 5.17 -36.41
C GLY A 180 -17.97 5.09 -35.03
N ILE A 181 -17.60 4.12 -34.20
CA ILE A 181 -18.15 3.97 -32.84
C ILE A 181 -17.41 4.91 -31.90
N VAL A 182 -18.15 5.81 -31.24
CA VAL A 182 -17.61 6.70 -30.20
C VAL A 182 -17.37 5.88 -28.94
N LYS A 183 -16.11 5.82 -28.51
CA LYS A 183 -15.67 5.12 -27.30
C LYS A 183 -15.14 6.11 -26.28
N TYR A 184 -15.11 5.70 -25.01
CA TYR A 184 -14.51 6.48 -23.95
C TYR A 184 -13.30 5.74 -23.40
N GLY A 185 -12.14 6.39 -23.33
CA GLY A 185 -10.94 5.73 -22.85
C GLY A 185 -9.76 6.68 -22.67
N ILE A 186 -8.59 6.08 -22.41
CA ILE A 186 -7.34 6.81 -22.37
C ILE A 186 -6.96 7.16 -23.81
N MET A 187 -6.63 8.41 -24.09
CA MET A 187 -6.11 8.88 -25.37
C MET A 187 -4.84 9.73 -25.14
N PRO A 188 -3.90 9.75 -26.10
CA PRO A 188 -2.76 10.64 -26.00
C PRO A 188 -3.21 12.11 -26.06
N VAL A 189 -2.45 12.98 -25.42
CA VAL A 189 -2.55 14.43 -25.62
C VAL A 189 -1.46 14.78 -26.61
N GLU A 190 -1.84 15.27 -27.80
CA GLU A 190 -0.89 15.90 -28.72
C GLU A 190 -0.31 17.12 -28.00
N ASP A 191 1.00 17.10 -27.74
CA ASP A 191 1.67 18.24 -27.14
C ASP A 191 1.72 19.39 -28.16
N GLU A 192 0.97 20.46 -27.89
CA GLU A 192 1.29 21.79 -28.42
C GLU A 192 2.75 22.08 -28.04
N HIS A 193 3.57 22.44 -29.05
CA HIS A 193 5.03 22.51 -29.00
C HIS A 193 5.62 22.81 -27.61
N ASN A 194 6.48 21.90 -27.12
CA ASN A 194 7.33 22.14 -25.96
C ASN A 194 8.15 23.41 -26.21
N ASP A 195 7.72 24.52 -25.64
CA ASP A 195 8.46 25.77 -25.63
C ASP A 195 9.71 25.58 -24.74
N PRO A 196 10.93 25.58 -25.30
CA PRO A 196 12.15 25.25 -24.55
C PRO A 196 12.53 26.29 -23.48
N ASN A 197 11.76 27.38 -23.35
CA ASN A 197 12.06 28.50 -22.47
C ASN A 197 11.28 28.53 -21.14
N LYS A 198 10.63 27.43 -20.73
CA LYS A 198 9.96 27.38 -19.44
C LYS A 198 10.98 27.35 -18.30
N LYS A 199 11.21 28.52 -17.68
CA LYS A 199 12.12 28.73 -16.54
C LYS A 199 11.91 27.64 -15.47
N GLU A 200 12.98 26.91 -15.18
CA GLU A 200 13.03 25.84 -14.18
C GLU A 200 12.58 26.38 -12.82
N GLY A 201 11.49 25.83 -12.29
CA GLY A 201 11.03 26.17 -10.94
C GLY A 201 11.89 25.49 -9.88
N ILE A 202 11.86 26.01 -8.65
CA ILE A 202 12.49 25.38 -7.47
C ILE A 202 12.07 23.90 -7.32
N LYS A 203 10.84 23.56 -7.73
CA LYS A 203 10.34 22.18 -7.75
C LYS A 203 11.11 21.27 -8.72
N ASP A 204 11.51 21.76 -9.89
CA ASP A 204 12.27 20.99 -10.88
C ASP A 204 13.71 20.75 -10.42
N LYS A 205 14.28 21.69 -9.66
CA LYS A 205 15.61 21.56 -9.03
C LYS A 205 15.61 20.52 -7.90
N ILE A 206 14.58 20.53 -7.03
CA ILE A 206 14.40 19.51 -5.98
C ILE A 206 14.14 18.14 -6.60
N ARG A 207 13.32 18.08 -7.66
CA ARG A 207 13.07 16.85 -8.42
C ARG A 207 14.36 16.32 -9.04
N GLY A 208 15.18 17.19 -9.65
CA GLY A 208 16.49 16.86 -10.22
C GLY A 208 17.43 16.26 -9.18
N PHE A 209 17.50 16.84 -7.98
CA PHE A 209 18.29 16.33 -6.87
C PHE A 209 17.80 14.94 -6.39
N LEU A 210 16.48 14.77 -6.18
CA LEU A 210 15.89 13.48 -5.81
C LEU A 210 16.10 12.42 -6.88
N THR A 211 15.97 12.76 -8.16
CA THR A 211 16.24 11.83 -9.27
C THR A 211 17.71 11.47 -9.38
N ASN A 212 18.63 12.39 -9.09
CA ASN A 212 20.05 12.08 -9.05
C ASN A 212 20.41 11.17 -7.89
N LEU A 213 19.81 11.38 -6.70
CA LEU A 213 19.97 10.49 -5.56
C LEU A 213 19.41 9.08 -5.86
N GLN A 214 18.24 9.02 -6.51
CA GLN A 214 17.60 7.77 -6.92
C GLN A 214 18.39 7.05 -8.01
N ASN A 215 18.94 7.78 -8.99
CA ASN A 215 19.77 7.21 -10.05
C ASN A 215 21.15 6.77 -9.55
N LYS A 216 21.67 7.38 -8.46
CA LYS A 216 22.92 6.95 -7.81
C LYS A 216 22.74 5.64 -7.02
N LEU A 217 21.52 5.29 -6.63
CA LEU A 217 21.14 3.96 -6.12
C LEU A 217 20.78 3.01 -7.29
N THR A 218 21.73 2.77 -8.19
CA THR A 218 21.60 1.82 -9.32
C THR A 218 21.36 0.36 -8.88
N TRP A 219 21.62 0.03 -7.61
CA TRP A 219 21.32 -1.29 -7.02
C TRP A 219 19.81 -1.63 -7.00
N LEU A 220 18.92 -0.66 -7.23
CA LEU A 220 17.47 -0.84 -7.17
C LEU A 220 16.81 -1.34 -8.47
N HIS A 221 17.54 -1.82 -9.49
CA HIS A 221 16.94 -2.10 -10.81
C HIS A 221 15.98 -3.30 -10.84
N ASN A 222 16.25 -4.32 -10.03
CA ASN A 222 15.44 -5.54 -9.99
C ASN A 222 14.43 -5.49 -8.84
N TRP A 223 13.17 -5.23 -9.17
CA TRP A 223 12.09 -5.12 -8.17
C TRP A 223 11.99 -6.36 -7.27
N LYS A 224 12.16 -7.58 -7.83
CA LYS A 224 12.19 -8.85 -7.08
C LYS A 224 13.32 -8.90 -6.05
N HIS A 225 14.51 -8.43 -6.40
CA HIS A 225 15.68 -8.45 -5.51
C HIS A 225 15.54 -7.44 -4.37
N ASN A 226 15.14 -6.20 -4.69
CA ASN A 226 14.89 -5.18 -3.67
C ASN A 226 13.84 -5.64 -2.68
N ARG A 227 12.75 -6.23 -3.19
CA ARG A 227 11.66 -6.79 -2.40
C ARG A 227 12.18 -7.82 -1.40
N PHE A 228 12.98 -8.75 -1.89
CA PHE A 228 13.58 -9.80 -1.06
C PHE A 228 14.51 -9.21 0.01
N MET A 229 15.29 -8.20 -0.32
CA MET A 229 16.16 -7.50 0.64
C MET A 229 15.35 -6.77 1.72
N PHE A 230 14.27 -6.07 1.36
CA PHE A 230 13.37 -5.46 2.33
C PHE A 230 12.70 -6.51 3.23
N ASP A 231 12.31 -7.66 2.68
CA ASP A 231 11.73 -8.74 3.48
C ASP A 231 12.75 -9.32 4.48
N ILE A 232 14.03 -9.49 4.08
CA ILE A 232 15.10 -9.93 4.99
C ILE A 232 15.31 -8.91 6.11
N LEU A 233 15.43 -7.62 5.77
CA LEU A 233 15.58 -6.56 6.76
C LEU A 233 14.40 -6.52 7.73
N PHE A 234 13.20 -6.77 7.23
CA PHE A 234 12.00 -6.85 8.06
C PHE A 234 12.01 -8.06 9.00
N VAL A 235 12.43 -9.24 8.53
CA VAL A 235 12.62 -10.43 9.38
C VAL A 235 13.64 -10.15 10.48
N MET A 236 14.78 -9.52 10.13
CA MET A 236 15.80 -9.14 11.10
C MET A 236 15.26 -8.16 12.16
N LEU A 237 14.46 -7.18 11.75
CA LEU A 237 13.77 -6.25 12.66
C LEU A 237 12.82 -7.00 13.61
N LEU A 238 12.02 -7.93 13.11
CA LEU A 238 11.10 -8.71 13.95
C LEU A 238 11.85 -9.64 14.92
N ILE A 239 12.96 -10.25 14.52
CA ILE A 239 13.80 -11.06 15.41
C ILE A 239 14.44 -10.18 16.50
N ALA A 240 14.94 -8.99 16.14
CA ALA A 240 15.45 -8.03 17.12
C ALA A 240 14.37 -7.60 18.13
N LEU A 241 13.16 -7.29 17.66
CA LEU A 241 12.02 -6.98 18.54
C LEU A 241 11.63 -8.18 19.41
N LEU A 242 11.63 -9.39 18.86
CA LEU A 242 11.36 -10.61 19.61
C LEU A 242 12.39 -10.79 20.72
N GLY A 243 13.68 -10.65 20.41
CA GLY A 243 14.77 -10.71 21.38
C GLY A 243 14.62 -9.66 22.49
N LEU A 244 14.27 -8.42 22.13
CA LEU A 244 14.01 -7.34 23.09
C LEU A 244 12.83 -7.70 24.01
N THR A 245 11.74 -8.26 23.47
CA THR A 245 10.58 -8.67 24.28
C THR A 245 10.88 -9.84 25.21
N ILE A 246 11.69 -10.81 24.76
CA ILE A 246 12.12 -11.95 25.57
C ILE A 246 13.01 -11.45 26.72
N ASP A 247 13.97 -10.57 26.45
CA ASP A 247 14.83 -9.99 27.49
C ASP A 247 14.00 -9.19 28.51
N ALA A 248 13.06 -8.36 28.03
CA ALA A 248 12.15 -7.61 28.89
C ALA A 248 11.30 -8.51 29.81
N VAL A 249 10.71 -9.59 29.28
CA VAL A 249 9.89 -10.53 30.05
C VAL A 249 10.74 -11.38 31.00
N SER A 250 11.92 -11.83 30.59
CA SER A 250 12.82 -12.64 31.43
C SER A 250 13.35 -11.86 32.63
N ARG A 251 13.61 -10.55 32.46
CA ARG A 251 14.10 -9.64 33.51
C ARG A 251 12.97 -8.88 34.19
N TYR A 252 11.82 -9.50 34.40
CA TYR A 252 10.66 -8.84 35.00
C TYR A 252 10.95 -8.23 36.40
N ASN A 253 11.93 -8.75 37.15
CA ASN A 253 12.34 -8.21 38.46
C ASN A 253 13.25 -6.97 38.37
N LYS A 254 13.88 -6.72 37.21
CA LYS A 254 14.84 -5.62 36.99
C LYS A 254 14.59 -4.97 35.63
N THR A 255 13.34 -4.55 35.39
CA THR A 255 12.91 -3.96 34.11
C THR A 255 13.69 -2.70 33.73
N GLN A 256 14.21 -1.95 34.72
CA GLN A 256 15.08 -0.78 34.53
C GLN A 256 16.43 -1.10 33.85
N ALA A 257 16.87 -2.37 33.88
CA ALA A 257 18.13 -2.78 33.25
C ALA A 257 18.01 -2.95 31.73
N VAL A 258 16.80 -3.25 31.22
CA VAL A 258 16.54 -3.46 29.79
C VAL A 258 16.28 -2.12 29.10
N PHE A 259 15.53 -1.26 29.77
CA PHE A 259 15.22 0.08 29.30
C PHE A 259 16.00 1.06 30.14
N LEU A 260 17.26 1.30 29.75
CA LEU A 260 18.15 2.27 30.37
C LEU A 260 17.37 3.57 30.64
N ALA A 261 17.36 4.00 31.89
CA ALA A 261 16.75 5.25 32.34
C ALA A 261 17.40 6.52 31.74
N THR A 262 18.34 6.35 30.81
CA THR A 262 19.00 7.44 30.11
C THR A 262 18.18 7.84 28.89
N THR A 263 17.11 8.59 29.13
CA THR A 263 16.68 9.81 28.38
C THR A 263 15.35 10.28 28.98
N SER A 264 15.41 11.30 29.84
CA SER A 264 14.32 11.97 30.58
C SER A 264 13.63 11.14 31.67
N ALA A 265 13.45 11.75 32.85
CA ALA A 265 13.11 11.17 34.15
C ALA A 265 11.85 10.28 34.25
N ASN A 266 11.08 10.08 33.18
CA ASN A 266 9.73 9.49 33.22
C ASN A 266 9.51 8.29 32.27
N GLY A 267 10.53 7.78 31.56
CA GLY A 267 10.39 6.63 30.64
C GLY A 267 9.54 6.90 29.38
N THR A 268 9.07 8.14 29.19
CA THR A 268 8.21 8.55 28.06
C THR A 268 8.88 8.38 26.71
N GLY A 269 10.18 8.72 26.59
CA GLY A 269 10.91 8.61 25.33
C GLY A 269 10.94 7.17 24.79
N TRP A 270 11.12 6.19 25.69
CA TRP A 270 11.16 4.78 25.30
C TRP A 270 9.79 4.23 24.87
N ARG A 271 8.68 4.77 25.42
CA ARG A 271 7.31 4.48 24.94
C ARG A 271 7.08 4.97 23.53
N ILE A 272 7.50 6.20 23.24
CA ILE A 272 7.36 6.76 21.89
C ILE A 272 8.23 5.97 20.91
N PHE A 273 9.46 5.61 21.30
CA PHE A 273 10.37 4.81 20.48
C PHE A 273 9.81 3.42 20.16
N THR A 274 9.36 2.67 21.15
CA THR A 274 8.77 1.34 20.96
C THR A 274 7.45 1.39 20.17
N ALA A 275 6.62 2.41 20.38
CA ALA A 275 5.44 2.65 19.57
C ALA A 275 5.80 2.95 18.10
N LEU A 276 6.85 3.75 17.87
CA LEU A 276 7.34 4.06 16.52
C LEU A 276 7.85 2.80 15.80
N LEU A 277 8.57 1.92 16.50
CA LEU A 277 8.96 0.62 15.95
C LEU A 277 7.74 -0.22 15.57
N GLY A 278 6.71 -0.25 16.41
CA GLY A 278 5.44 -0.90 16.08
C GLY A 278 4.78 -0.29 14.84
N VAL A 279 4.82 1.04 14.69
CA VAL A 279 4.26 1.74 13.52
C VAL A 279 5.01 1.36 12.24
N ILE A 280 6.34 1.22 12.29
CA ILE A 280 7.15 0.73 11.16
C ILE A 280 6.72 -0.70 10.80
N VAL A 281 6.49 -1.55 11.81
CA VAL A 281 6.02 -2.93 11.60
C VAL A 281 4.64 -2.97 10.94
N SER A 282 3.67 -2.19 11.45
CA SER A 282 2.33 -2.08 10.84
C SER A 282 2.41 -1.54 9.40
N TYR A 283 3.24 -0.52 9.15
CA TYR A 283 3.44 0.04 7.80
C TYR A 283 3.91 -1.03 6.82
N TYR A 284 4.92 -1.82 7.21
CA TYR A 284 5.44 -2.89 6.35
C TYR A 284 4.42 -4.01 6.13
N TRP A 285 3.66 -4.41 7.15
CA TRP A 285 2.55 -5.35 6.98
C TRP A 285 1.47 -4.82 6.03
N GLY A 286 1.16 -3.52 6.10
CA GLY A 286 0.28 -2.86 5.15
C GLY A 286 0.79 -2.95 3.70
N GLN A 287 2.09 -2.76 3.50
CA GLN A 287 2.72 -2.94 2.19
C GLN A 287 2.60 -4.41 1.73
N ILE A 288 3.06 -5.37 2.54
CA ILE A 288 2.94 -6.82 2.23
C ILE A 288 1.50 -7.19 1.83
N PHE A 289 0.52 -6.67 2.56
CA PHE A 289 -0.89 -6.91 2.30
C PHE A 289 -1.33 -6.39 0.93
N GLN A 290 -1.01 -5.14 0.58
CA GLN A 290 -1.34 -4.57 -0.72
C GLN A 290 -0.73 -5.37 -1.87
N ASP A 291 0.48 -5.88 -1.67
CA ASP A 291 1.18 -6.67 -2.67
C ASP A 291 0.62 -8.09 -2.78
N ALA A 292 0.27 -8.71 -1.66
CA ALA A 292 -0.39 -10.01 -1.66
C ALA A 292 -1.73 -9.95 -2.42
N GLN A 293 -2.52 -8.88 -2.25
CA GLN A 293 -3.73 -8.66 -3.04
C GLN A 293 -3.45 -8.46 -4.53
N THR A 294 -2.39 -7.73 -4.85
CA THR A 294 -2.02 -7.43 -6.23
C THR A 294 -1.55 -8.68 -6.96
N PHE A 295 -0.83 -9.58 -6.29
CA PHE A 295 -0.28 -10.80 -6.88
C PHE A 295 -1.21 -12.01 -6.87
N ALA A 296 -2.12 -12.10 -5.90
CA ALA A 296 -3.07 -13.22 -5.80
C ALA A 296 -3.80 -13.56 -7.11
N PRO A 297 -4.42 -12.61 -7.84
CA PRO A 297 -5.12 -12.94 -9.07
C PRO A 297 -4.19 -13.47 -10.17
N TYR A 298 -2.92 -13.03 -10.20
CA TYR A 298 -1.95 -13.49 -11.21
C TYR A 298 -1.48 -14.93 -10.95
N ILE A 299 -1.42 -15.37 -9.69
CA ILE A 299 -1.10 -16.77 -9.36
C ILE A 299 -2.18 -17.71 -9.89
N ASP A 300 -3.44 -17.33 -9.75
CA ASP A 300 -4.55 -18.15 -10.26
C ASP A 300 -4.64 -18.05 -11.80
N LEU A 301 -4.49 -16.85 -12.38
CA LEU A 301 -4.42 -16.68 -13.84
C LEU A 301 -3.30 -17.51 -14.47
N ALA A 302 -2.16 -17.70 -13.78
CA ALA A 302 -1.06 -18.53 -14.29
C ALA A 302 -1.33 -20.04 -14.22
N ARG A 303 -2.30 -20.50 -13.41
CA ARG A 303 -2.70 -21.93 -13.37
C ARG A 303 -3.59 -22.33 -14.55
N GLY A 304 -4.08 -21.37 -15.33
CA GLY A 304 -5.00 -21.60 -16.44
C GLY A 304 -6.47 -21.31 -16.08
N SER A 305 -7.30 -21.23 -17.13
CA SER A 305 -8.77 -21.02 -17.14
C SER A 305 -9.38 -20.59 -15.80
N SER A 306 -9.17 -19.31 -15.45
CA SER A 306 -9.67 -18.74 -14.20
C SER A 306 -10.97 -17.95 -14.41
N ASN A 307 -11.86 -18.04 -13.43
CA ASN A 307 -13.11 -17.29 -13.41
C ASN A 307 -12.85 -15.79 -13.21
N PRO A 308 -13.65 -14.92 -13.86
CA PRO A 308 -13.43 -13.47 -13.83
C PRO A 308 -13.59 -12.87 -12.43
N ASP A 309 -14.50 -13.40 -11.62
CA ASP A 309 -14.80 -12.90 -10.26
C ASP A 309 -13.64 -13.02 -9.28
N ALA A 310 -12.87 -14.10 -9.36
CA ALA A 310 -11.76 -14.35 -8.46
C ALA A 310 -10.44 -13.71 -8.95
N THR A 311 -10.41 -13.19 -10.19
CA THR A 311 -9.19 -12.72 -10.85
C THR A 311 -9.31 -11.29 -11.37
N ILE A 312 -9.80 -11.10 -12.60
CA ILE A 312 -9.78 -9.81 -13.31
C ILE A 312 -10.74 -8.77 -12.74
N LEU A 313 -11.85 -9.21 -12.11
CA LEU A 313 -12.82 -8.35 -11.44
C LEU A 313 -12.47 -8.07 -9.97
N LEU A 314 -11.46 -8.77 -9.43
CA LEU A 314 -11.06 -8.63 -8.04
C LEU A 314 -10.57 -7.21 -7.79
N ARG A 315 -11.17 -6.57 -6.78
CA ARG A 315 -10.82 -5.21 -6.35
C ARG A 315 -9.71 -5.27 -5.29
N ARG A 316 -8.75 -4.35 -5.39
CA ARG A 316 -7.82 -4.09 -4.31
C ARG A 316 -8.48 -3.24 -3.22
N HIS A 317 -8.42 -3.72 -1.98
CA HIS A 317 -8.94 -3.02 -0.81
C HIS A 317 -7.80 -2.29 -0.09
N SER A 318 -8.02 -1.04 0.32
CA SER A 318 -7.03 -0.26 1.08
C SER A 318 -6.79 -0.83 2.48
N ILE A 319 -7.83 -1.38 3.12
CA ILE A 319 -7.78 -1.78 4.53
C ILE A 319 -7.84 -3.30 4.65
N PRO A 320 -7.01 -3.88 5.53
CA PRO A 320 -7.16 -5.28 5.91
C PRO A 320 -8.57 -5.66 6.41
N LEU A 321 -9.21 -4.78 7.19
CA LEU A 321 -10.55 -5.04 7.77
C LEU A 321 -11.63 -5.24 6.71
N THR A 322 -11.67 -4.39 5.69
CA THR A 322 -12.70 -4.46 4.64
C THR A 322 -12.40 -5.54 3.62
N ALA A 323 -11.16 -6.01 3.56
CA ALA A 323 -10.74 -7.03 2.62
C ALA A 323 -10.85 -8.44 3.18
N PHE A 324 -10.75 -8.61 4.49
CA PHE A 324 -10.71 -9.93 5.13
C PHE A 324 -11.87 -10.84 4.69
N PHE A 325 -13.12 -10.36 4.82
CA PHE A 325 -14.29 -11.16 4.44
C PHE A 325 -14.39 -11.41 2.93
N PRO A 326 -14.28 -10.39 2.04
CA PRO A 326 -14.29 -10.64 0.60
C PRO A 326 -13.22 -11.63 0.13
N LEU A 327 -11.99 -11.55 0.65
CA LEU A 327 -10.92 -12.44 0.22
C LEU A 327 -11.15 -13.89 0.63
N ILE A 328 -11.70 -14.12 1.83
CA ILE A 328 -12.10 -15.47 2.26
C ILE A 328 -13.19 -16.01 1.34
N TRP A 329 -14.17 -15.18 0.99
CA TRP A 329 -15.27 -15.57 0.11
C TRP A 329 -14.81 -15.98 -1.29
N HIS A 330 -13.79 -15.30 -1.81
CA HIS A 330 -13.17 -15.62 -3.10
C HIS A 330 -12.04 -16.66 -3.00
N CYS A 331 -11.92 -17.38 -1.88
CA CYS A 331 -10.95 -18.46 -1.64
C CYS A 331 -9.46 -18.02 -1.69
N HIS A 332 -9.19 -16.73 -1.48
CA HIS A 332 -7.84 -16.17 -1.40
C HIS A 332 -7.33 -16.21 0.05
N TYR A 333 -7.02 -17.40 0.56
CA TYR A 333 -6.69 -17.60 1.98
C TYR A 333 -5.39 -16.91 2.41
N THR A 334 -4.31 -16.96 1.61
CA THR A 334 -3.02 -16.39 2.01
C THR A 334 -3.09 -14.86 2.19
N PRO A 335 -3.64 -14.07 1.24
CA PRO A 335 -3.77 -12.64 1.46
C PRO A 335 -4.81 -12.30 2.54
N ALA A 336 -5.82 -13.15 2.80
CA ALA A 336 -6.72 -12.99 3.95
C ALA A 336 -6.00 -13.17 5.30
N MET A 337 -5.12 -14.18 5.44
CA MET A 337 -4.28 -14.36 6.63
C MET A 337 -3.36 -13.16 6.84
N ILE A 338 -2.75 -12.64 5.77
CA ILE A 338 -1.92 -11.43 5.83
C ILE A 338 -2.75 -10.21 6.27
N ALA A 339 -3.99 -10.10 5.81
CA ALA A 339 -4.91 -9.05 6.26
C ALA A 339 -5.14 -9.13 7.78
N PHE A 340 -5.41 -10.33 8.28
CA PHE A 340 -5.59 -10.57 9.71
C PHE A 340 -4.34 -10.23 10.52
N ILE A 341 -3.15 -10.62 10.06
CA ILE A 341 -1.88 -10.23 10.69
C ILE A 341 -1.66 -8.72 10.64
N GLY A 342 -2.05 -8.05 9.56
CA GLY A 342 -2.04 -6.59 9.47
C GLY A 342 -2.92 -5.92 10.54
N LEU A 343 -4.07 -6.50 10.89
CA LEU A 343 -4.91 -6.02 12.00
C LEU A 343 -4.27 -6.33 13.36
N ILE A 344 -3.63 -7.48 13.53
CA ILE A 344 -2.90 -7.81 14.75
C ILE A 344 -1.67 -6.88 14.93
N ALA A 345 -1.03 -6.45 13.85
CA ALA A 345 0.08 -5.50 13.88
C ALA A 345 -0.31 -4.15 14.50
N GLU A 346 -1.59 -3.81 14.45
CA GLU A 346 -2.12 -2.58 15.04
C GLU A 346 -2.26 -2.72 16.56
N LEU A 347 -2.65 -3.90 17.02
CA LEU A 347 -2.61 -4.27 18.43
C LEU A 347 -1.16 -4.34 18.96
N LEU A 348 -0.22 -4.80 18.12
CA LEU A 348 1.21 -4.84 18.46
C LEU A 348 1.76 -3.46 18.84
N ILE A 349 1.31 -2.38 18.16
CA ILE A 349 1.75 -1.01 18.49
C ILE A 349 1.39 -0.67 19.94
N VAL A 350 0.15 -1.00 20.34
CA VAL A 350 -0.34 -0.75 21.70
C VAL A 350 0.45 -1.59 22.70
N ALA A 351 0.65 -2.87 22.40
CA ALA A 351 1.39 -3.78 23.25
C ALA A 351 2.87 -3.38 23.42
N LEU A 352 3.56 -3.01 22.33
CA LEU A 352 4.96 -2.56 22.36
C LEU A 352 5.10 -1.29 23.20
N SER A 353 4.16 -0.35 23.11
CA SER A 353 4.17 0.86 23.94
C SER A 353 4.00 0.60 25.44
N GLY A 354 3.47 -0.57 25.81
CA GLY A 354 3.25 -1.02 27.19
C GLY A 354 4.44 -1.73 27.83
N LEU A 355 5.45 -2.11 27.03
CA LEU A 355 6.69 -2.76 27.51
C LEU A 355 7.59 -1.84 28.37
N PRO A 356 7.83 -0.57 28.02
CA PRO A 356 8.67 0.31 28.83
C PRO A 356 8.12 0.45 30.26
N TYR A 357 8.97 0.20 31.25
CA TYR A 357 8.59 0.28 32.66
C TYR A 357 8.22 1.71 33.07
N ARG A 358 7.21 1.83 33.95
CA ARG A 358 6.70 3.11 34.45
C ARG A 358 6.46 3.07 35.95
N PRO A 359 6.63 4.20 36.66
CA PRO A 359 6.12 4.33 38.02
C PRO A 359 4.60 4.18 38.02
N GLY A 360 4.07 3.29 38.86
CA GLY A 360 2.63 3.02 38.97
C GLY A 360 2.06 1.93 38.04
N GLN A 361 2.88 1.35 37.14
CA GLN A 361 2.44 0.21 36.33
C GLN A 361 2.40 -1.08 37.17
N SER A 362 1.29 -1.81 37.10
CA SER A 362 1.19 -3.09 37.81
C SER A 362 2.02 -4.17 37.11
N ARG A 363 2.56 -5.10 37.91
CA ARG A 363 3.30 -6.26 37.38
C ARG A 363 2.46 -7.12 36.42
N GLY A 364 1.15 -7.23 36.71
CA GLY A 364 0.21 -7.96 35.85
C GLY A 364 0.07 -7.33 34.47
N GLU A 365 -0.05 -5.99 34.39
CA GLU A 365 -0.13 -5.27 33.11
C GLU A 365 1.16 -5.45 32.29
N PHE A 366 2.33 -5.34 32.92
CA PHE A 366 3.61 -5.52 32.23
C PHE A 366 3.73 -6.92 31.61
N LEU A 367 3.42 -7.96 32.39
CA LEU A 367 3.48 -9.34 31.90
C LEU A 367 2.44 -9.62 30.80
N PHE A 368 1.23 -9.07 30.93
CA PHE A 368 0.18 -9.22 29.92
C PHE A 368 0.63 -8.65 28.56
N TRP A 369 1.14 -7.41 28.54
CA TRP A 369 1.64 -6.80 27.30
C TRP A 369 2.89 -7.47 26.76
N GLY A 370 3.80 -7.92 27.64
CA GLY A 370 4.99 -8.67 27.27
C GLY A 370 4.68 -10.00 26.58
N ILE A 371 3.81 -10.82 27.17
CA ILE A 371 3.37 -12.10 26.60
C ILE A 371 2.60 -11.87 25.30
N THR A 372 1.72 -10.85 25.26
CA THR A 372 0.97 -10.49 24.05
C THR A 372 1.92 -10.10 22.91
N CYS A 373 2.94 -9.28 23.17
CA CYS A 373 3.97 -8.94 22.18
C CYS A 373 4.68 -10.19 21.65
N LEU A 374 5.11 -11.08 22.56
CA LEU A 374 5.80 -12.31 22.20
C LEU A 374 4.93 -13.21 21.31
N ALA A 375 3.66 -13.40 21.68
CA ALA A 375 2.70 -14.18 20.89
C ALA A 375 2.48 -13.56 19.50
N ILE A 376 2.32 -12.25 19.41
CA ILE A 376 2.10 -11.58 18.12
C ILE A 376 3.35 -11.67 17.23
N LEU A 377 4.54 -11.39 17.76
CA LEU A 377 5.79 -11.42 17.00
C LEU A 377 6.12 -12.83 16.48
N THR A 378 5.86 -13.87 17.27
CA THR A 378 6.04 -15.26 16.83
C THR A 378 5.09 -15.62 15.69
N ILE A 379 3.80 -15.25 15.80
CA ILE A 379 2.82 -15.45 14.72
C ILE A 379 3.25 -14.70 13.44
N MET A 380 3.75 -13.46 13.57
CA MET A 380 4.24 -12.67 12.43
C MET A 380 5.41 -13.36 11.71
N LEU A 381 6.37 -13.92 12.44
CA LEU A 381 7.49 -14.66 11.85
C LEU A 381 7.02 -15.91 11.10
N ILE A 382 6.07 -16.68 11.67
CA ILE A 382 5.46 -17.84 11.00
C ILE A 382 4.76 -17.39 9.71
N GLN A 383 4.00 -16.29 9.75
CA GLN A 383 3.31 -15.78 8.58
C GLN A 383 4.27 -15.37 7.45
N LEU A 384 5.45 -14.84 7.77
CA LEU A 384 6.47 -14.53 6.76
C LEU A 384 7.02 -15.79 6.08
N ILE A 385 7.17 -16.91 6.81
CA ILE A 385 7.54 -18.20 6.22
C ILE A 385 6.44 -18.69 5.26
N VAL A 386 5.17 -18.63 5.68
CA VAL A 386 4.02 -18.97 4.83
C VAL A 386 3.99 -18.11 3.57
N LEU A 387 4.22 -16.80 3.72
CA LEU A 387 4.29 -15.86 2.60
C LEU A 387 5.46 -16.18 1.67
N ALA A 388 6.65 -16.52 2.19
CA ALA A 388 7.80 -16.90 1.38
C ALA A 388 7.51 -18.15 0.54
N ILE A 389 6.85 -19.16 1.12
CA ILE A 389 6.40 -20.36 0.39
C ILE A 389 5.36 -20.00 -0.67
N TRP A 390 4.39 -19.14 -0.34
CA TRP A 390 3.36 -18.70 -1.28
C TRP A 390 3.93 -17.92 -2.46
N ARG A 391 4.90 -17.02 -2.22
CA ARG A 391 5.56 -16.23 -3.28
C ARG A 391 6.38 -17.09 -4.24
N ARG A 392 6.81 -18.29 -3.86
CA ARG A 392 7.44 -19.24 -4.80
C ARG A 392 6.48 -19.71 -5.90
N LYS A 393 5.16 -19.60 -5.68
CA LYS A 393 4.14 -19.91 -6.68
C LYS A 393 3.88 -18.76 -7.66
N LEU A 394 4.55 -17.61 -7.49
CA LEU A 394 4.35 -16.46 -8.35
C LEU A 394 4.90 -16.74 -9.75
N PRO A 395 4.11 -16.53 -10.82
CA PRO A 395 4.61 -16.66 -12.19
C PRO A 395 5.71 -15.64 -12.48
N HIS A 396 6.46 -15.87 -13.55
CA HIS A 396 7.42 -14.88 -14.04
C HIS A 396 6.69 -13.64 -14.54
N LEU A 397 6.72 -12.59 -13.72
CA LEU A 397 6.23 -11.25 -14.07
C LEU A 397 7.44 -10.33 -14.34
N PRO A 398 7.63 -9.85 -15.58
CA PRO A 398 8.70 -8.90 -15.90
C PRO A 398 8.55 -7.58 -15.13
N ARG A 399 7.30 -7.18 -14.83
CA ARG A 399 6.94 -5.96 -14.09
C ARG A 399 5.93 -6.24 -13.01
N ALA A 400 6.09 -5.59 -11.85
CA ALA A 400 5.06 -5.62 -10.81
C ALA A 400 3.77 -4.92 -11.30
N PRO A 401 2.60 -5.56 -11.23
CA PRO A 401 1.32 -4.99 -11.69
C PRO A 401 0.70 -4.00 -10.69
N GLU A 402 1.53 -3.23 -9.97
CA GLU A 402 1.08 -2.27 -8.96
C GLU A 402 0.59 -0.94 -9.58
N ARG A 403 1.03 -0.65 -10.82
CA ARG A 403 0.79 0.61 -11.53
C ARG A 403 -0.04 0.37 -12.78
N ILE A 404 -0.91 1.32 -13.10
CA ILE A 404 -1.81 1.27 -14.27
C ILE A 404 -1.02 0.96 -15.54
N ALA A 405 0.06 1.70 -15.82
CA ALA A 405 0.92 1.48 -16.99
C ALA A 405 1.51 0.06 -17.09
N SER A 406 1.75 -0.61 -15.96
CA SER A 406 2.27 -1.99 -15.96
C SER A 406 1.17 -2.99 -16.31
N VAL A 407 -0.03 -2.82 -15.74
CA VAL A 407 -1.20 -3.65 -16.10
C VAL A 407 -1.58 -3.44 -17.56
N MET A 408 -1.51 -2.20 -18.06
CA MET A 408 -1.75 -1.86 -19.46
C MET A 408 -0.89 -2.70 -20.41
N THR A 409 0.38 -2.93 -20.08
CA THR A 409 1.27 -3.73 -20.94
C THR A 409 0.92 -5.22 -21.00
N TYR A 410 0.20 -5.75 -20.01
CA TYR A 410 -0.29 -7.12 -20.03
C TYR A 410 -1.59 -7.25 -20.81
N VAL A 411 -2.36 -6.17 -20.97
CA VAL A 411 -3.71 -6.21 -21.54
C VAL A 411 -3.78 -5.65 -22.97
N ALA A 412 -2.80 -4.85 -23.41
CA ALA A 412 -2.84 -4.16 -24.72
C ALA A 412 -2.99 -5.09 -25.94
N GLY A 413 -3.97 -4.86 -26.80
CA GLY A 413 -4.15 -5.65 -28.03
C GLY A 413 -4.61 -7.10 -27.81
N THR A 414 -5.19 -7.40 -26.64
CA THR A 414 -5.75 -8.72 -26.32
C THR A 414 -7.20 -8.85 -26.83
N SER A 415 -7.74 -10.07 -26.88
CA SER A 415 -9.18 -10.24 -27.16
C SER A 415 -10.05 -9.68 -26.02
N MET A 416 -9.52 -9.69 -24.80
CA MET A 416 -10.15 -9.10 -23.62
C MET A 416 -10.46 -7.61 -23.77
N THR A 417 -9.55 -6.77 -24.31
CA THR A 417 -9.86 -5.34 -24.55
C THR A 417 -10.97 -5.18 -25.58
N ARG A 418 -11.02 -6.07 -26.57
CA ARG A 418 -12.05 -6.05 -27.62
C ARG A 418 -13.42 -6.43 -27.08
N ASP A 419 -13.48 -7.41 -26.18
CA ASP A 419 -14.71 -7.85 -25.53
C ASP A 419 -15.28 -6.82 -24.56
N PHE A 420 -14.41 -5.99 -23.96
CA PHE A 420 -14.82 -5.00 -22.97
C PHE A 420 -15.19 -3.65 -23.56
N ASN A 421 -15.16 -3.54 -24.89
CA ASN A 421 -15.62 -2.37 -25.61
C ASN A 421 -17.08 -2.04 -25.26
N GLY A 422 -17.34 -0.78 -24.93
CA GLY A 422 -18.68 -0.30 -24.56
C GLY A 422 -19.03 -0.49 -23.09
N LEU A 423 -18.16 -1.14 -22.30
CA LEU A 423 -18.37 -1.32 -20.87
C LEU A 423 -17.75 -0.20 -20.02
N GLU A 424 -17.13 0.81 -20.65
CA GLU A 424 -16.34 1.85 -19.98
C GLU A 424 -17.23 2.86 -19.24
N GLN A 425 -18.42 3.14 -19.80
CA GLN A 425 -19.39 4.09 -19.25
C GLN A 425 -20.42 3.43 -18.31
N LEU A 426 -20.55 2.10 -18.35
CA LEU A 426 -21.49 1.36 -17.50
C LEU A 426 -21.09 1.46 -16.03
N LYS A 427 -22.07 1.54 -15.12
CA LYS A 427 -21.77 1.52 -13.68
C LYS A 427 -21.12 0.20 -13.29
N ARG A 428 -20.27 0.22 -12.26
CA ARG A 428 -19.49 -0.96 -11.85
C ARG A 428 -20.30 -2.24 -11.77
N LYS A 429 -21.46 -2.22 -11.11
CA LYS A 429 -22.31 -3.41 -10.96
C LYS A 429 -22.82 -3.95 -12.30
N GLU A 430 -23.12 -3.05 -13.24
CA GLU A 430 -23.59 -3.39 -14.59
C GLU A 430 -22.44 -3.91 -15.43
N ARG A 431 -21.26 -3.27 -15.37
CA ARG A 431 -20.02 -3.74 -16.02
C ARG A 431 -19.62 -5.12 -15.53
N ASP A 432 -19.54 -5.32 -14.22
CA ASP A 432 -19.12 -6.59 -13.62
C ASP A 432 -20.14 -7.70 -13.95
N ARG A 433 -21.44 -7.37 -14.09
CA ARG A 433 -22.46 -8.30 -14.60
C ARG A 433 -22.25 -8.62 -16.08
N ALA A 434 -22.08 -7.61 -16.93
CA ALA A 434 -21.84 -7.80 -18.36
C ALA A 434 -20.61 -8.69 -18.63
N ILE A 435 -19.54 -8.54 -17.84
CA ILE A 435 -18.34 -9.38 -17.95
C ILE A 435 -18.62 -10.83 -17.53
N ARG A 436 -19.48 -11.04 -16.52
CA ARG A 436 -19.91 -12.41 -16.13
C ARG A 436 -20.77 -13.05 -17.21
N ASP A 437 -21.65 -12.27 -17.84
CA ASP A 437 -22.55 -12.73 -18.88
C ASP A 437 -21.79 -13.15 -20.16
N LEU A 438 -20.51 -12.78 -20.32
CA LEU A 438 -19.66 -13.28 -21.41
C LEU A 438 -19.26 -14.75 -21.23
N GLU A 439 -19.38 -15.32 -20.02
CA GLU A 439 -19.02 -16.71 -19.67
C GLU A 439 -17.60 -17.13 -20.10
N LYS A 440 -16.69 -16.15 -20.21
CA LYS A 440 -15.29 -16.36 -20.62
C LYS A 440 -14.39 -16.60 -19.43
N THR A 441 -13.39 -17.47 -19.63
CA THR A 441 -12.30 -17.67 -18.66
C THR A 441 -11.04 -16.97 -19.14
N TYR A 442 -10.23 -16.51 -18.18
CA TYR A 442 -9.02 -15.73 -18.44
C TYR A 442 -7.82 -16.46 -17.87
N ALA A 443 -6.66 -16.27 -18.48
CA ALA A 443 -5.39 -16.73 -17.93
C ALA A 443 -4.24 -15.80 -18.33
N TYR A 444 -3.10 -15.99 -17.67
CA TYR A 444 -1.87 -15.26 -17.92
C TYR A 444 -0.87 -16.20 -18.60
N TRP A 445 -0.49 -15.90 -19.84
CA TRP A 445 0.43 -16.72 -20.65
C TRP A 445 1.18 -15.88 -21.69
N TRP A 446 2.12 -16.48 -22.43
CA TRP A 446 2.79 -15.78 -23.54
C TRP A 446 2.03 -15.94 -24.86
N ARG A 447 1.78 -14.85 -25.56
CA ARG A 447 1.21 -14.84 -26.89
C ARG A 447 2.30 -14.49 -27.90
N ARG A 448 2.36 -15.26 -29.00
CA ARG A 448 3.16 -14.90 -30.17
C ARG A 448 2.30 -13.98 -31.06
N GLU A 449 2.77 -12.76 -31.27
CA GLU A 449 2.15 -11.80 -32.18
C GLU A 449 2.52 -12.13 -33.63
N GLU A 450 1.80 -11.53 -34.60
CA GLU A 450 2.01 -11.73 -36.04
C GLU A 450 3.45 -11.38 -36.46
N ASP A 451 4.07 -10.42 -35.75
CA ASP A 451 5.47 -9.99 -35.93
C ASP A 451 6.51 -10.98 -35.38
N GLY A 452 6.10 -12.16 -34.90
CA GLY A 452 6.97 -13.18 -34.31
C GLY A 452 7.47 -12.88 -32.88
N ARG A 453 7.11 -11.72 -32.32
CA ARG A 453 7.44 -11.34 -30.94
C ARG A 453 6.59 -12.13 -29.95
N VAL A 454 7.17 -12.48 -28.80
CA VAL A 454 6.50 -13.25 -27.75
C VAL A 454 6.31 -12.38 -26.53
N ARG A 455 5.06 -12.20 -26.07
CA ARG A 455 4.70 -11.30 -24.97
C ARG A 455 3.81 -11.94 -23.93
N TRP A 456 4.09 -11.65 -22.66
CA TRP A 456 3.22 -11.98 -21.54
C TRP A 456 1.94 -11.16 -21.59
N VAL A 457 0.78 -11.82 -21.61
CA VAL A 457 -0.53 -11.19 -21.70
C VAL A 457 -1.54 -11.83 -20.75
N VAL A 458 -2.54 -11.04 -20.35
CA VAL A 458 -3.77 -11.56 -19.74
C VAL A 458 -4.84 -11.53 -20.82
N ASP A 459 -5.32 -12.70 -21.25
CA ASP A 459 -6.27 -12.82 -22.35
C ASP A 459 -7.31 -13.93 -22.09
N VAL A 460 -8.32 -14.01 -22.95
CA VAL A 460 -9.40 -15.02 -22.91
C VAL A 460 -8.86 -16.38 -23.36
N VAL A 461 -9.08 -17.42 -22.55
CA VAL A 461 -8.64 -18.78 -22.88
C VAL A 461 -9.49 -19.29 -24.06
N PRO A 462 -8.89 -19.69 -25.19
CA PRO A 462 -9.63 -20.24 -26.32
C PRO A 462 -10.30 -21.56 -25.93
N GLY A 463 -11.57 -21.72 -26.30
CA GLY A 463 -12.41 -22.83 -25.85
C GLY A 463 -12.13 -24.22 -26.45
N ASP A 464 -11.07 -24.39 -27.27
CA ASP A 464 -10.81 -25.64 -27.97
C ASP A 464 -9.44 -26.24 -27.59
N LYS A 465 -9.51 -27.39 -26.89
CA LYS A 465 -8.52 -28.48 -26.66
C LYS A 465 -7.07 -28.15 -26.23
N ASN A 466 -6.69 -28.80 -25.13
CA ASN A 466 -5.33 -28.94 -24.56
C ASN A 466 -4.66 -27.65 -24.05
N ASN A 467 -5.24 -27.10 -22.99
CA ASN A 467 -4.67 -26.06 -22.13
C ASN A 467 -3.23 -26.35 -21.64
N ARG A 468 -2.78 -27.62 -21.66
CA ARG A 468 -1.40 -28.00 -21.35
C ARG A 468 -0.43 -27.69 -22.49
N ALA A 469 -0.75 -27.91 -23.75
CA ALA A 469 0.21 -27.71 -24.85
C ALA A 469 0.57 -26.23 -25.10
N LEU A 470 -0.35 -25.31 -24.82
CA LEU A 470 -0.09 -23.85 -24.83
C LEU A 470 0.73 -23.39 -23.61
N MET A 471 0.71 -24.16 -22.52
CA MET A 471 1.42 -23.89 -21.26
C MET A 471 2.73 -24.69 -21.13
N ASP A 472 2.91 -25.79 -21.85
CA ASP A 472 4.10 -26.67 -21.83
C ASP A 472 5.26 -26.04 -22.62
N GLY A 473 4.99 -25.08 -23.52
CA GLY A 473 6.03 -24.19 -24.05
C GLY A 473 6.66 -23.26 -22.98
N ALA A 474 6.14 -23.25 -21.74
CA ALA A 474 6.67 -22.44 -20.63
C ALA A 474 7.93 -23.06 -20.04
N SER A 475 7.98 -24.39 -20.02
CA SER A 475 9.10 -25.13 -19.44
C SER A 475 10.32 -25.17 -20.35
N ASP A 476 10.16 -24.91 -21.64
CA ASP A 476 11.26 -24.93 -22.61
C ASP A 476 12.11 -23.64 -22.60
N PHE A 477 11.71 -22.63 -21.81
CA PHE A 477 12.42 -21.33 -21.73
C PHE A 477 12.69 -20.82 -20.31
N SER A 478 12.42 -21.64 -19.27
CA SER A 478 12.67 -21.30 -17.86
C SER A 478 14.01 -21.78 -17.36
#